data_AF-A0A1H0P026-F1
#
_entry.id   AF-A0A1H0P026-F1
#
_cell.length_a   1.000
_cell.length_b   1.000
_cell.length_c   1.000
_cell.angle_alpha   90.00
_cell.angle_beta   90.00
_cell.angle_gamma   90.00
#
_symmetry.space_group_name_H-M   'P 1'
#
loop_
_entity.id
_entity.type
_entity.pdbx_description
1 polymer ?
#
loop_
_entity_poly.entity_id
_entity_poly.type
_entity_poly.pdbx_seq_one_letter_code
_entity_poly.pdbx_strand_id
1 'polypeptide(L)'
;MESMDLIPDTKILEEVIIKTIASKELLFSLQLLDKEELELVKFLYLNDETSEKQYLSKYAELKEKDYYYCTTLKKRALNKLKSAIGCNIFHIS
;
A
#
# COMPACT_ATOMS: atom_id res chain seq x y z
N MET A 1 5.02 -48.14 -0.59
CA MET A 1 3.84 -47.39 -0.14
C MET A 1 4.09 -45.96 -0.56
N GLU A 2 3.31 -45.51 -1.54
CA GLU A 2 3.57 -44.28 -2.29
C GLU A 2 3.72 -43.06 -1.38
N SER A 3 4.77 -42.29 -1.60
CA SER A 3 4.86 -40.92 -1.14
C SER A 3 3.71 -40.15 -1.78
N MET A 4 2.66 -39.88 -1.00
CA MET A 4 1.69 -38.84 -1.33
C MET A 4 2.48 -37.54 -1.44
N ASP A 5 2.83 -37.18 -2.67
CA ASP A 5 3.19 -35.82 -3.01
C ASP A 5 2.00 -34.95 -2.62
N LEU A 6 2.08 -34.35 -1.43
CA LEU A 6 1.24 -33.24 -1.04
C LEU A 6 1.66 -32.08 -1.94
N ILE A 7 1.17 -32.08 -3.18
CA ILE A 7 1.20 -30.89 -4.03
C ILE A 7 0.40 -29.86 -3.24
N PRO A 8 1.03 -28.79 -2.72
CA PRO A 8 0.28 -27.74 -2.05
C PRO A 8 -0.77 -27.26 -3.03
N ASP A 9 -2.02 -27.23 -2.58
CA ASP A 9 -3.18 -26.83 -3.37
C ASP A 9 -2.81 -25.63 -4.25
N THR A 10 -2.74 -25.84 -5.57
CA THR A 10 -2.19 -24.86 -6.54
C THR A 10 -2.82 -23.47 -6.39
N LYS A 11 -4.05 -23.40 -5.86
CA LYS A 11 -4.74 -22.16 -5.48
C LYS A 11 -3.97 -21.32 -4.45
N ILE A 12 -3.35 -21.97 -3.46
CA ILE A 12 -2.52 -21.30 -2.45
C ILE A 12 -1.29 -20.68 -3.12
N LEU A 13 -0.68 -21.39 -4.08
CA LEU A 13 0.47 -20.88 -4.81
C LEU A 13 0.10 -19.68 -5.71
N GLU A 14 -1.01 -19.77 -6.45
CA GLU A 14 -1.52 -18.67 -7.27
C GLU A 14 -1.82 -17.43 -6.42
N GLU A 15 -2.47 -17.58 -5.27
CA GLU A 15 -2.73 -16.48 -4.34
C GLU A 15 -1.44 -15.84 -3.81
N VAL A 16 -0.45 -16.65 -3.45
CA VAL A 16 0.85 -16.16 -2.98
C VAL A 16 1.56 -15.39 -4.10
N ILE A 17 1.53 -15.89 -5.34
CA ILE A 17 2.12 -15.22 -6.50
C ILE A 17 1.44 -13.87 -6.73
N ILE A 18 0.10 -13.83 -6.75
CA ILE A 18 -0.68 -12.60 -6.94
C ILE A 18 -0.38 -11.58 -5.85
N LYS A 19 -0.40 -12.00 -4.57
CA LYS A 19 -0.05 -11.13 -3.43
C LYS A 19 1.38 -10.61 -3.53
N THR A 20 2.32 -11.43 -3.99
CA THR A 20 3.72 -11.04 -4.17
C THR A 20 3.89 -10.00 -5.26
N ILE A 21 3.23 -10.18 -6.41
CA ILE A 21 3.25 -9.21 -7.51
C ILE A 21 2.64 -7.88 -7.06
N ALA A 22 1.44 -7.93 -6.46
CA ALA A 22 0.77 -6.73 -5.94
C ALA A 22 1.61 -5.98 -4.89
N SER A 23 2.30 -6.71 -4.01
CA SER A 23 3.19 -6.11 -3.01
C SER A 23 4.41 -5.44 -3.65
N LYS A 24 4.98 -6.02 -4.70
CA LYS A 24 6.10 -5.41 -5.44
C LYS A 24 5.69 -4.14 -6.17
N GLU A 25 4.53 -4.17 -6.84
CA GLU A 25 3.98 -3.00 -7.52
C GLU A 25 3.65 -1.86 -6.55
N LEU A 26 3.09 -2.20 -5.38
CA LEU A 26 2.85 -1.24 -4.32
C LEU A 26 4.17 -0.65 -3.81
N LEU A 27 5.18 -1.48 -3.54
CA LEU A 27 6.49 -1.03 -3.08
C LEU A 27 7.14 -0.06 -4.07
N PHE A 28 7.09 -0.36 -5.37
CA PHE A 28 7.58 0.53 -6.42
C PHE A 28 6.80 1.85 -6.44
N SER A 29 5.47 1.79 -6.36
CA SER A 29 4.60 2.97 -6.37
C SER A 29 4.85 3.88 -5.16
N LEU A 30 5.16 3.30 -3.99
CA LEU A 30 5.50 4.05 -2.77
C LEU A 30 6.79 4.87 -2.92
N GLN A 31 7.72 4.47 -3.80
CA GLN A 31 8.95 5.23 -4.07
C GLN A 31 8.70 6.55 -4.83
N LEU A 32 7.52 6.72 -5.44
CA LEU A 32 7.12 7.94 -6.15
C LEU A 32 6.60 9.03 -5.21
N LEU A 33 6.32 8.67 -3.95
CA LEU A 33 5.88 9.60 -2.93
C LEU A 33 7.06 10.41 -2.41
N ASP A 34 6.84 11.69 -2.16
CA ASP A 34 7.80 12.47 -1.39
C ASP A 34 7.84 11.98 0.08
N LYS A 35 8.84 12.46 0.83
CA LYS A 35 9.06 12.00 2.22
C LYS A 35 7.82 12.18 3.10
N GLU A 36 7.12 13.31 2.97
CA GLU A 36 5.98 13.65 3.82
C GLU A 36 4.74 12.85 3.42
N GLU A 37 4.51 12.68 2.12
CA GLU A 37 3.47 11.81 1.57
C GLU A 37 3.65 10.35 1.99
N LEU A 38 4.88 9.84 1.89
CA LEU A 38 5.21 8.47 2.27
C LEU A 38 4.97 8.24 3.77
N GLU A 39 5.39 9.20 4.59
CA GLU A 39 5.16 9.15 6.04
C GLU A 39 3.66 9.13 6.38
N LEU A 40 2.87 10.00 5.74
CA LEU A 40 1.42 10.03 5.90
C LEU A 40 0.76 8.70 5.49
N VAL A 41 1.15 8.14 4.33
CA VAL A 41 0.60 6.87 3.85
C VAL A 41 0.98 5.72 4.80
N LYS A 42 2.22 5.68 5.28
CA LYS A 42 2.65 4.70 6.27
C LYS A 42 1.84 4.81 7.55
N PHE A 43 1.69 6.03 8.07
CA PHE A 43 0.93 6.27 9.29
C PHE A 43 -0.52 5.81 9.16
N LEU A 44 -1.19 6.12 8.05
CA LEU A 44 -2.61 5.82 7.89
C LEU A 44 -2.93 4.36 7.53
N TYR A 45 -2.04 3.68 6.82
CA TYR A 45 -2.39 2.42 6.14
C TYR A 45 -1.43 1.26 6.37
N LEU A 46 -0.19 1.52 6.80
CA LEU A 46 0.86 0.49 6.91
C LEU A 46 1.39 0.35 8.35
N ASN A 47 0.81 1.08 9.30
CA ASN A 47 1.22 0.99 10.69
C ASN A 47 0.48 -0.15 11.37
N ASP A 48 1.04 -1.35 11.26
CA ASP A 48 0.52 -2.58 11.87
C ASP A 48 0.83 -2.68 13.37
N GLU A 49 1.67 -1.79 13.92
CA GLU A 49 2.12 -1.83 15.32
C GLU A 49 0.99 -1.48 16.31
N THR A 50 -0.01 -0.74 15.86
CA THR A 50 -1.19 -0.42 16.67
C THR A 50 -2.41 -1.04 16.04
N SER A 51 -3.09 -1.97 16.74
CA SER A 51 -4.41 -2.48 16.34
C SER A 51 -5.49 -1.38 16.24
N GLU A 52 -5.14 -0.14 16.58
CA GLU A 52 -5.98 1.03 16.41
C GLU A 52 -5.87 1.62 14.99
N LYS A 53 -7.04 1.86 14.40
CA LYS A 53 -7.14 2.62 13.16
C LYS A 53 -6.54 4.01 13.34
N GLN A 54 -5.55 4.33 12.51
CA GLN A 54 -4.93 5.65 12.46
C GLN A 54 -5.80 6.61 11.64
N TYR A 55 -5.98 7.84 12.15
CA TYR A 55 -6.85 8.84 11.55
C TYR A 55 -6.04 10.06 11.09
N LEU A 56 -6.53 10.74 10.04
CA LEU A 56 -5.89 11.95 9.52
C LEU A 56 -5.83 13.08 10.56
N SER A 57 -6.81 13.15 11.46
CA SER A 57 -6.82 14.11 12.58
C SER A 57 -5.66 13.87 13.54
N LYS A 58 -5.42 12.61 13.93
CA LYS A 58 -4.27 12.24 14.78
C LYS A 58 -2.94 12.62 14.11
N TYR A 59 -2.82 12.38 12.79
CA TYR A 59 -1.62 12.78 12.06
C TYR A 59 -1.42 14.31 12.06
N ALA A 60 -2.49 15.07 11.82
CA ALA A 60 -2.45 16.53 11.80
C ALA A 60 -2.00 17.10 13.15
N GLU A 61 -2.54 16.55 14.25
CA GLU A 61 -2.16 16.89 15.62
C GLU A 61 -0.69 16.55 15.89
N LEU A 62 -0.25 15.32 15.60
CA LEU A 62 1.13 14.86 15.83
C LEU A 62 2.17 15.65 15.03
N LYS A 63 1.80 16.21 13.88
CA LYS A 63 2.69 16.99 13.02
C LYS A 63 2.54 18.49 13.18
N GLU A 64 1.65 18.93 14.07
CA GLU A 64 1.31 20.34 14.27
C GLU A 64 0.97 21.02 12.92
N LYS A 65 0.22 20.31 12.07
CA LYS A 65 -0.21 20.78 10.76
C LYS A 65 -1.70 21.02 10.73
N ASP A 66 -2.12 21.94 9.89
CA ASP A 66 -3.53 22.17 9.62
C ASP A 66 -4.18 20.94 8.94
N TYR A 67 -5.41 20.64 9.34
CA TYR A 67 -6.14 19.48 8.82
C TYR A 67 -6.38 19.56 7.30
N TYR A 68 -6.61 20.75 6.76
CA TYR A 68 -6.75 20.99 5.32
C TYR A 68 -5.44 20.70 4.57
N TYR A 69 -4.30 21.06 5.16
CA TYR A 69 -2.98 20.71 4.62
C TYR A 69 -2.82 19.19 4.53
N CYS A 70 -3.06 18.47 5.64
CA CYS A 70 -2.96 17.01 5.67
C CYS A 70 -3.95 16.35 4.68
N THR A 71 -5.13 16.92 4.50
CA THR A 71 -6.12 16.46 3.51
C THR A 71 -5.60 16.61 2.08
N THR A 72 -4.97 17.74 1.78
CA THR A 72 -4.37 18.01 0.47
C THR A 72 -3.18 17.08 0.21
N LEU A 73 -2.32 16.89 1.22
CA LEU A 73 -1.20 15.95 1.18
C LEU A 73 -1.67 14.52 0.91
N LYS A 74 -2.72 14.07 1.63
CA LYS A 74 -3.35 12.76 1.41
C LYS A 74 -3.86 12.62 -0.03
N LYS A 75 -4.60 13.60 -0.54
CA LYS A 75 -5.13 13.58 -1.90
C LYS A 75 -3.99 13.49 -2.94
N ARG A 76 -2.91 14.24 -2.74
CA ARG A 76 -1.74 14.23 -3.63
C ARG A 76 -1.07 12.85 -3.66
N ALA A 77 -0.82 12.27 -2.48
CA ALA A 77 -0.23 10.94 -2.36
C ALA A 77 -1.10 9.86 -3.04
N LEU A 78 -2.41 9.85 -2.76
CA LEU A 78 -3.33 8.87 -3.35
C LEU A 78 -3.47 9.02 -4.87
N ASN A 79 -3.43 10.25 -5.39
CA ASN A 79 -3.43 10.48 -6.83
C ASN A 79 -2.17 9.92 -7.50
N LYS A 80 -0.99 10.13 -6.90
CA LYS A 80 0.27 9.54 -7.42
C LYS A 80 0.22 8.01 -7.44
N LEU A 81 -0.24 7.40 -6.35
CA LEU A 81 -0.39 5.94 -6.28
C LEU A 81 -1.41 5.42 -7.29
N LYS A 82 -2.56 6.11 -7.44
CA LYS A 82 -3.57 5.77 -8.43
C LYS A 82 -3.01 5.84 -9.85
N SER A 83 -2.25 6.88 -10.17
CA SER A 83 -1.60 7.01 -11.48
C SER A 83 -0.57 5.90 -11.71
N ALA A 84 0.23 5.54 -10.71
CA ALA A 84 1.23 4.48 -10.81
C ALA A 84 0.60 3.11 -11.06
N ILE A 85 -0.41 2.75 -10.25
CA ILE A 85 -1.12 1.47 -10.35
C ILE A 85 -1.99 1.43 -11.63
N GLY A 86 -2.69 2.53 -11.93
CA GLY A 86 -3.56 2.62 -13.10
C GLY A 86 -2.81 2.63 -14.44
N CYS A 87 -1.58 3.16 -14.50
CA CYS A 87 -0.75 3.12 -15.71
C CYS A 87 -0.26 1.70 -16.04
N ASN A 88 0.02 0.87 -15.02
CA ASN A 88 0.47 -0.51 -15.23
C ASN A 88 -0.60 -1.42 -15.86
N ILE A 89 -1.90 -1.11 -15.70
CA ILE A 89 -2.99 -1.90 -16.29
C ILE A 89 -3.02 -1.78 -17.83
N PHE A 90 -2.54 -0.67 -18.41
CA PHE A 90 -2.56 -0.45 -19.86
C PHE A 90 -1.36 -1.06 -20.60
N HIS A 91 -0.35 -1.59 -19.90
CA HIS A 91 0.80 -2.25 -20.51
C HIS A 91 0.66 -3.78 -20.61
N ILE A 92 -0.48 -4.34 -20.20
CA ILE A 92 -0.81 -5.77 -20.30
C ILE A 92 -1.99 -5.98 -21.28
N SER A 93 -2.10 -5.15 -22.31
CA SER A 93 -3.07 -5.28 -23.41
C SER A 93 -2.38 -5.59 -24.73
#